data_AF-A0A3D2YYT4-F1
#
_entry.id   AF-A0A3D2YYT4-F1
#
_cell.length_a   1.000
_cell.length_b   1.000
_cell.length_c   1.000
_cell.angle_alpha   90.00
_cell.angle_beta   90.00
_cell.angle_gamma   90.00
#
_symmetry.space_group_name_H-M   'P 1'
#
loop_
_entity.id
_entity.type
_entity.pdbx_description
1 polymer ?
#
loop_
_entity_poly.entity_id
_entity_poly.type
_entity_poly.pdbx_seq_one_letter_code
_entity_poly.pdbx_strand_id
1 'polypeptide(L)'
;MLTGELVLRAAAFVWAPVSPFVAHHRVHDERLGWRLNPAYPDVDAWSFRNTTVPAQADIVILGDSQTYGYGVAPHLAWPRQLTQLTGWTSYNIACSGYSPVHGLAIWEDVLSLRP
;
A
#
# COMPACT_ATOMS: atom_id res chain seq x y z
N MET A 1 33.00 -3.66 17.10
CA MET A 1 31.58 -3.93 17.41
C MET A 1 30.84 -2.71 17.97
N LEU A 2 31.45 -1.84 18.79
CA LEU A 2 30.76 -0.66 19.38
C LEU A 2 30.27 0.42 18.38
N THR A 3 30.96 0.63 17.27
CA THR A 3 30.62 1.70 16.31
C THR A 3 29.35 1.40 15.52
N GLY A 4 29.14 0.15 15.10
CA GLY A 4 27.93 -0.24 14.35
C GLY A 4 26.65 -0.15 15.17
N GLU A 5 26.72 -0.52 16.45
CA GLU A 5 25.56 -0.47 17.35
C GLU A 5 25.12 0.97 17.64
N LEU A 6 26.08 1.89 17.87
CA LEU A 6 25.77 3.31 18.07
C LEU A 6 25.13 3.95 16.84
N VAL A 7 25.59 3.58 15.63
CA VAL A 7 24.99 4.04 14.38
C VAL A 7 23.55 3.52 14.23
N LEU A 8 23.31 2.24 14.52
CA LEU A 8 21.97 1.66 14.46
C LEU A 8 21.02 2.28 15.49
N ARG A 9 21.50 2.54 16.72
CA ARG A 9 20.69 3.20 17.76
C ARG A 9 20.36 4.64 17.39
N ALA A 10 21.31 5.40 16.83
CA ALA A 10 21.06 6.75 16.34
C ALA A 10 20.07 6.75 15.17
N ALA A 11 20.22 5.83 14.21
CA ALA A 11 19.29 5.67 13.10
C ALA A 11 17.87 5.31 13.58
N ALA A 12 17.75 4.39 14.54
CA ALA A 12 16.46 4.02 15.13
C ALA A 12 15.81 5.19 15.90
N PHE A 13 16.60 5.97 16.64
CA PHE A 13 16.13 7.14 17.36
C PHE A 13 15.62 8.24 16.41
N VAL A 14 16.23 8.41 15.24
CA VAL A 14 15.78 9.33 14.20
C VAL A 14 14.58 8.77 13.43
N TRP A 15 14.51 7.45 13.19
CA TRP A 15 13.42 6.81 12.45
C TRP A 15 12.10 6.73 13.22
N ALA A 16 12.16 6.42 14.52
CA ALA A 16 10.99 6.27 15.38
C ALA A 16 10.01 7.47 15.36
N PRO A 17 10.45 8.74 15.43
CA PRO A 17 9.55 9.90 15.37
C PRO A 17 9.03 10.22 13.96
N VAL A 18 9.67 9.75 12.90
CA VAL A 18 9.24 9.99 11.50
C VAL A 18 8.30 8.89 11.01
N SER A 19 8.42 7.68 11.56
CA SER A 19 7.59 6.52 11.22
C SER A 19 6.07 6.78 11.24
N PRO A 20 5.47 7.56 12.16
CA PRO A 20 4.02 7.86 12.13
C PRO A 20 3.60 8.71 10.94
N PHE A 21 4.51 9.53 10.40
CA PHE A 21 4.26 10.36 9.21
C PHE A 21 4.42 9.56 7.90
N VAL A 22 5.03 8.38 7.95
CA VAL A 22 5.23 7.47 6.81
C VAL A 22 4.29 6.25 6.89
N ALA A 23 3.87 5.87 8.08
CA ALA A 23 2.89 4.82 8.33
C ALA A 23 1.49 5.43 8.28
N HIS A 24 0.88 5.36 7.11
CA HIS A 24 -0.54 5.71 6.92
C HIS A 24 -1.37 5.10 8.05
N HIS A 25 -2.07 5.97 8.79
CA HIS A 25 -2.79 5.55 9.98
C HIS A 25 -3.83 4.50 9.58
N ARG A 26 -3.81 3.36 10.27
CA ARG A 26 -4.69 2.22 10.00
C ARG A 26 -5.99 2.41 10.76
N VAL A 27 -7.10 2.01 10.15
CA VAL A 27 -8.40 1.86 10.80
C VAL A 27 -8.72 0.39 10.94
N HIS A 28 -9.48 0.03 11.98
CA HIS A 28 -9.95 -1.34 12.16
C HIS A 28 -10.89 -1.73 11.03
N ASP A 29 -10.77 -2.97 10.56
CA ASP A 29 -11.67 -3.56 9.56
C ASP A 29 -12.02 -4.98 9.98
N GLU A 30 -13.29 -5.34 10.00
CA GLU A 30 -13.71 -6.66 10.49
C GLU A 30 -13.23 -7.81 9.59
N ARG A 31 -13.10 -7.56 8.28
CA ARG A 31 -12.71 -8.58 7.30
C ARG A 31 -11.20 -8.73 7.18
N LEU A 32 -10.47 -7.62 7.19
CA LEU A 32 -9.01 -7.58 6.96
C LEU A 32 -8.21 -7.35 8.25
N GLY A 33 -8.87 -7.19 9.39
CA GLY A 33 -8.28 -6.75 10.66
C GLY A 33 -7.98 -5.25 10.67
N TRP A 34 -7.41 -4.73 9.58
CA TRP A 34 -7.14 -3.31 9.41
C TRP A 34 -7.10 -2.90 7.93
N ARG A 35 -7.31 -1.60 7.67
CA ARG A 35 -7.18 -0.95 6.36
C ARG A 35 -6.54 0.43 6.49
N LEU A 36 -6.15 1.04 5.37
CA LEU A 36 -5.71 2.45 5.37
C LEU A 36 -6.89 3.37 5.72
N ASN A 37 -6.62 4.43 6.48
CA ASN A 37 -7.64 5.44 6.78
C ASN A 37 -8.02 6.22 5.50
N PRO A 38 -9.29 6.18 5.04
CA PRO A 38 -9.74 6.92 3.86
C PRO A 38 -9.70 8.45 4.00
N ALA A 39 -9.48 8.98 5.21
CA ALA A 39 -9.30 10.41 5.42
C ALA A 39 -7.98 10.96 4.84
N TYR A 40 -7.07 10.09 4.40
CA TYR A 40 -5.80 10.49 3.79
C TYR A 40 -5.97 10.74 2.29
N PRO A 41 -5.33 11.81 1.75
CA PRO A 41 -5.59 12.28 0.39
C PRO A 41 -5.12 11.34 -0.72
N ASP A 42 -4.23 10.39 -0.44
CA ASP A 42 -3.75 9.39 -1.40
C ASP A 42 -4.39 8.01 -1.22
N VAL A 43 -5.48 7.93 -0.47
CA VAL A 43 -6.24 6.71 -0.19
C VAL A 43 -7.63 6.79 -0.85
N ASP A 44 -7.99 5.75 -1.60
CA ASP A 44 -9.27 5.66 -2.30
C ASP A 44 -10.41 5.17 -1.37
N ALA A 45 -11.62 5.07 -1.94
CA ALA A 45 -12.81 4.62 -1.23
C ALA A 45 -12.74 3.15 -0.75
N TRP A 46 -11.83 2.34 -1.27
CA TRP A 46 -11.60 0.96 -0.83
C TRP A 46 -10.45 0.85 0.19
N SER A 47 -9.90 1.98 0.62
CA SER A 47 -8.78 2.05 1.56
C SER A 47 -7.44 1.55 0.99
N PHE A 48 -7.20 1.77 -0.31
CA PHE A 48 -5.92 1.49 -0.95
C PHE A 48 -5.28 2.76 -1.49
N ARG A 49 -3.97 2.71 -1.74
CA ARG A 49 -3.19 3.87 -2.17
C ARG A 49 -3.40 4.21 -3.65
N ASN A 50 -4.62 4.61 -3.99
CA ASN A 50 -5.01 5.05 -5.32
C ASN A 50 -5.78 6.37 -5.27
N THR A 51 -6.03 6.95 -6.43
CA THR A 51 -6.80 8.18 -6.58
C THR A 51 -8.31 7.92 -6.61
N THR A 52 -8.72 6.77 -7.13
CA THR A 52 -10.11 6.34 -7.21
C THR A 52 -10.17 4.82 -7.39
N VAL A 53 -11.32 4.24 -7.09
CA VAL A 53 -11.63 2.85 -7.41
C VAL A 53 -12.18 2.82 -8.84
N PRO A 54 -11.55 2.10 -9.78
CA PRO A 54 -12.06 2.02 -11.14
C PRO A 54 -13.29 1.12 -11.23
N ALA A 55 -14.16 1.36 -12.22
CA ALA A 55 -15.31 0.47 -12.49
C ALA A 55 -14.89 -0.87 -13.15
N GLN A 56 -13.73 -0.88 -13.79
CA GLN A 56 -13.06 -2.05 -14.35
C GLN A 56 -11.55 -1.78 -14.37
N ALA A 57 -10.74 -2.80 -14.14
CA ALA A 57 -9.29 -2.73 -14.29
C ALA A 57 -8.84 -3.83 -15.26
N ASP A 58 -7.83 -3.57 -16.09
CA ASP A 58 -7.19 -4.60 -16.94
C ASP A 58 -6.20 -5.45 -16.12
N ILE A 59 -5.67 -4.87 -15.03
CA ILE A 59 -4.77 -5.56 -14.10
C ILE A 59 -5.17 -5.19 -12.68
N VAL A 60 -5.45 -6.18 -11.84
CA VAL A 60 -5.51 -6.01 -10.38
C VAL A 60 -4.20 -6.51 -9.76
N ILE A 61 -3.58 -5.67 -8.94
CA ILE A 61 -2.27 -5.94 -8.35
C ILE A 61 -2.44 -6.16 -6.86
N LEU A 62 -2.13 -7.38 -6.40
CA LEU A 62 -2.14 -7.75 -5.00
C LEU A 62 -0.72 -7.74 -4.44
N GLY A 63 -0.54 -7.38 -3.17
CA GLY A 63 0.77 -7.45 -2.54
C GLY A 63 0.87 -6.80 -1.17
N ASP A 64 2.11 -6.55 -0.77
CA ASP A 64 2.48 -6.05 0.55
C ASP A 64 3.14 -4.66 0.45
N SER A 65 4.11 -4.36 1.33
CA SER A 65 4.85 -3.09 1.36
C SER A 65 5.62 -2.79 0.07
N GLN A 66 6.07 -3.81 -0.66
CA GLN A 66 6.81 -3.63 -1.91
C GLN A 66 5.89 -3.13 -3.02
N THR A 67 4.71 -3.74 -3.15
CA THR A 67 3.69 -3.33 -4.12
C THR A 67 3.01 -2.02 -3.71
N TYR A 68 2.82 -1.81 -2.41
CA TYR A 68 2.33 -0.56 -1.84
C TYR A 68 3.23 0.65 -2.20
N GLY A 69 4.55 0.41 -2.34
CA GLY A 69 5.54 1.46 -2.55
C GLY A 69 5.91 2.18 -1.25
N TYR A 70 6.19 1.43 -0.19
CA TYR A 70 6.60 2.00 1.10
C TYR A 70 7.89 2.82 0.95
N GLY A 71 7.87 4.08 1.41
CA GLY A 71 9.00 5.01 1.23
C GLY A 71 9.17 5.54 -0.20
N VAL A 72 8.23 5.25 -1.10
CA VAL A 72 8.26 5.70 -2.51
C VAL A 72 7.15 6.72 -2.74
N ALA A 73 7.46 7.81 -3.44
CA ALA A 73 6.44 8.78 -3.85
C ALA A 73 5.37 8.10 -4.73
N PRO A 74 4.07 8.44 -4.61
CA PRO A 74 3.00 7.70 -5.28
C PRO A 74 3.21 7.53 -6.79
N HIS A 75 3.68 8.59 -7.47
CA HIS A 75 3.90 8.57 -8.92
C HIS A 75 5.08 7.69 -9.35
N LEU A 76 6.02 7.36 -8.44
CA LEU A 76 7.17 6.48 -8.71
C LEU A 76 6.92 5.02 -8.32
N ALA A 77 5.81 4.71 -7.64
CA ALA A 77 5.49 3.34 -7.27
C ALA A 77 5.27 2.49 -8.53
N TRP A 78 5.83 1.28 -8.57
CA TRP A 78 5.82 0.45 -9.78
C TRP A 78 4.42 0.14 -10.33
N PRO A 79 3.33 0.02 -9.53
CA PRO A 79 1.98 -0.13 -10.10
C PRO A 79 1.53 1.08 -10.92
N ARG A 80 1.88 2.30 -10.49
CA ARG A 80 1.60 3.52 -11.24
C ARG A 80 2.45 3.60 -12.50
N GLN A 81 3.72 3.23 -12.41
CA GLN A 81 4.61 3.14 -13.57
C GLN A 81 4.12 2.10 -14.58
N LEU A 82 3.57 0.96 -14.13
CA LEU A 82 2.99 -0.05 -15.01
C LEU A 82 1.84 0.52 -15.84
N THR A 83 0.91 1.25 -15.21
CA THR A 83 -0.17 1.93 -15.94
C THR A 83 0.39 2.89 -16.98
N GLN A 84 1.38 3.71 -16.60
CA GLN A 84 1.98 4.71 -17.50
C GLN A 84 2.71 4.07 -18.70
N LEU A 85 3.41 2.96 -18.48
CA LEU A 85 4.19 2.28 -19.51
C LEU A 85 3.35 1.44 -20.47
N THR A 86 2.25 0.86 -19.98
CA THR A 86 1.41 -0.08 -20.77
C THR A 86 0.16 0.57 -21.35
N GLY A 87 -0.33 1.66 -20.74
CA GLY A 87 -1.64 2.23 -21.04
C GLY A 87 -2.81 1.41 -20.50
N TRP A 88 -2.57 0.26 -19.87
CA TRP A 88 -3.60 -0.56 -19.24
C TRP A 88 -3.99 0.00 -17.88
N THR A 89 -5.27 -0.10 -17.55
CA THR A 89 -5.78 0.32 -16.24
C THR A 89 -5.33 -0.68 -15.19
N SER A 90 -4.35 -0.31 -14.37
CA SER A 90 -3.96 -1.13 -13.22
C SER A 90 -4.54 -0.58 -11.91
N TYR A 91 -4.99 -1.47 -11.03
CA TYR A 91 -5.50 -1.12 -9.72
C TYR A 91 -4.69 -1.81 -8.61
N ASN A 92 -4.06 -1.00 -7.75
CA ASN A 92 -3.18 -1.51 -6.70
C ASN A 92 -3.95 -1.74 -5.41
N ILE A 93 -4.10 -3.01 -5.03
CA ILE A 93 -4.77 -3.45 -3.80
C ILE A 93 -3.76 -4.05 -2.82
N ALA A 94 -2.61 -3.40 -2.70
CA ALA A 94 -1.56 -3.76 -1.75
C ALA A 94 -1.53 -2.83 -0.54
N CYS A 95 -1.08 -3.38 0.59
CA CYS A 95 -0.81 -2.58 1.78
C CYS A 95 0.37 -3.14 2.57
N SER A 96 1.17 -2.25 3.18
CA SER A 96 2.32 -2.67 3.99
C SER A 96 1.91 -3.59 5.14
N GLY A 97 2.38 -4.85 5.10
CA GLY A 97 2.05 -5.87 6.09
C GLY A 97 0.85 -6.75 5.73
N TYR A 98 0.23 -6.56 4.56
CA TYR A 98 -0.68 -7.55 4.01
C TYR A 98 0.09 -8.83 3.64
N SER A 99 -0.62 -9.93 3.71
CA SER A 99 -0.14 -11.29 3.40
C SER A 99 -1.10 -11.94 2.41
N PRO A 100 -0.77 -13.11 1.83
CA PRO A 100 -1.65 -13.77 0.86
C PRO A 100 -3.09 -13.98 1.34
N VAL A 101 -3.32 -14.18 2.64
CA VAL A 101 -4.68 -14.34 3.19
C VAL A 101 -5.52 -13.06 3.06
N HIS A 102 -4.91 -11.87 3.09
CA HIS A 102 -5.62 -10.63 2.84
C HIS A 102 -6.08 -10.56 1.39
N GLY A 103 -5.23 -10.97 0.45
CA GLY A 103 -5.58 -11.09 -0.97
C GLY A 103 -6.76 -12.04 -1.21
N LEU A 104 -6.78 -13.18 -0.51
CA LEU A 104 -7.91 -14.10 -0.56
C LEU A 104 -9.19 -13.50 0.05
N ALA A 105 -9.08 -12.79 1.17
CA ALA A 105 -10.22 -12.17 1.85
C ALA A 105 -10.89 -11.04 1.05
N ILE A 106 -10.17 -10.41 0.12
CA ILE A 106 -10.71 -9.39 -0.81
C ILE A 106 -11.04 -9.93 -2.20
N TRP A 107 -10.91 -11.23 -2.42
CA TRP A 107 -10.94 -11.81 -3.76
C TRP A 107 -12.25 -11.55 -4.52
N GLU A 108 -13.39 -11.52 -3.81
CA GLU A 108 -14.69 -11.19 -4.43
C GLU A 108 -14.71 -9.74 -4.97
N ASP A 109 -14.12 -8.80 -4.24
CA ASP A 109 -14.01 -7.40 -4.69
C ASP A 109 -13.09 -7.31 -5.91
N VAL A 110 -11.98 -8.07 -5.90
CA VAL A 110 -11.06 -8.17 -7.05
C VAL A 110 -11.81 -8.66 -8.29
N LEU A 111 -12.60 -9.72 -8.17
CA LEU A 111 -13.38 -10.26 -9.29
C LEU A 111 -14.46 -9.29 -9.80
N SER A 112 -15.00 -8.42 -8.93
CA SER A 112 -15.97 -7.40 -9.33
C SER A 112 -15.39 -6.37 -10.32
N LEU A 113 -14.06 -6.19 -10.32
CA LEU A 113 -13.35 -5.30 -11.23
C LEU A 113 -13.15 -5.89 -12.63
N ARG A 114 -13.53 -7.16 -12.86
CA ARG A 114 -13.37 -7.87 -14.14
C ARG A 114 -11.97 -7.70 -14.76
N PRO A 115 -10.92 -8.07 -13.99
CA PRO A 115 -9.54 -8.07 -14.49
C PRO A 115 -9.34 -8.99 -15.68
#